data_AF-A0A058Z3D3-F1
#
_entry.id   AF-A0A058Z3D3-F1
#
_cell.length_a   1.000
_cell.length_b   1.000
_cell.length_c   1.000
_cell.angle_alpha   90.00
_cell.angle_beta   90.00
_cell.angle_gamma   90.00
#
_symmetry.space_group_name_H-M   'P 1'
#
loop_
_entity.id
_entity.type
_entity.pdbx_description
1 polymer ?
#
loop_
_entity_poly.entity_id
_entity_poly.type
_entity_poly.pdbx_seq_one_letter_code
_entity_poly.pdbx_strand_id
1 'polypeptide(L)'
;MRQPRNLPAALMLLALIAVLGLAMGAMGLPVSAADAPEPSKLCYFEDPNTKDIYDLRPLQRTSAPNYKDFSLDPNREFLYVLNLCAPVVAETFESAYGPTKCPPGGVHACQIDMLNDMEDEVYSLGTLSEVNILAPGQLDIVFTGGDMCRRSNIPRSISILAACDESADDTSPQFVGEFACTYSFIWVTKHACPIVTPKPTTPIPNPENCFIEDPEHNIRYDFTALSLPPGQHYAINLPKTITGEDSRLLLNICGNVEHPSLPDGTSNAGVIHVSGQSDPASARLHAVTGRTSPSNIVINNSGQSLSYTFANGGDCQNSDGKTVPFTTTILFTCNASLSGRLGTPVFMKHSDKCSFLLAWNSPVACGQMIEQTCNVNDGTNKVDLSALTLPSDAKTNYAPLVLAENNKPNHEYLMNVCDDLVPAQNPCREGVSICMIDKSSPGQAGLSLGNSGTLKTQDGNTVMRFSDGDACPGSSHTNPNGALRISSDVHYLCDPTAGVGIPRLMSIREEQCHYLFTWKTAAACEKAIIPPPASGGLSGGVIAIIVMLSLVSVYVIGGIVYNRFFMNKSGLEQIPHWEYLEAGYYSAKHIFTGNRAPSGSIQI
;
A
#
# COMPACT_ATOMS: atom_id res chain seq x y z
N MET A 1 -31.41 -50.80 -82.99
CA MET A 1 -30.60 -51.57 -82.00
C MET A 1 -29.75 -50.58 -81.20
N ARG A 2 -29.22 -51.00 -80.03
CA ARG A 2 -28.20 -50.37 -79.15
C ARG A 2 -27.67 -48.94 -79.44
N GLN A 3 -27.88 -48.03 -78.48
CA GLN A 3 -26.90 -47.32 -77.61
C GLN A 3 -25.36 -47.51 -77.85
N PRO A 4 -24.45 -46.69 -77.25
CA PRO A 4 -24.59 -45.34 -76.63
C PRO A 4 -23.37 -44.36 -76.77
N ARG A 5 -23.47 -43.18 -76.12
CA ARG A 5 -22.52 -42.55 -75.14
C ARG A 5 -21.82 -41.19 -75.43
N ASN A 6 -21.90 -40.34 -74.38
CA ASN A 6 -20.97 -39.30 -73.87
C ASN A 6 -21.00 -37.83 -74.37
N LEU A 7 -20.63 -36.94 -73.43
CA LEU A 7 -20.65 -35.46 -73.39
C LEU A 7 -19.20 -34.90 -73.53
N PRO A 8 -18.92 -33.58 -73.73
CA PRO A 8 -19.08 -32.52 -72.70
C PRO A 8 -19.76 -31.20 -73.21
N ALA A 9 -20.63 -30.54 -72.45
CA ALA A 9 -20.39 -29.66 -71.28
C ALA A 9 -19.98 -28.19 -71.54
N ALA A 10 -19.83 -27.73 -72.80
CA ALA A 10 -19.43 -26.33 -73.07
C ALA A 10 -20.58 -25.29 -73.20
N LEU A 11 -21.79 -25.70 -73.62
CA LEU A 11 -22.86 -24.74 -74.01
C LEU A 11 -23.85 -24.32 -72.91
N MET A 12 -23.83 -24.95 -71.72
CA MET A 12 -24.83 -24.67 -70.67
C MET A 12 -24.58 -23.37 -69.87
N LEU A 13 -23.35 -22.87 -69.83
CA LEU A 13 -22.96 -21.83 -68.85
C LEU A 13 -23.30 -20.39 -69.30
N LEU A 14 -23.39 -20.14 -70.61
CA LEU A 14 -23.66 -18.81 -71.18
C LEU A 14 -25.15 -18.40 -71.10
N ALA A 15 -26.07 -19.33 -70.85
CA ALA A 15 -27.51 -19.08 -70.88
C ALA A 15 -28.09 -18.49 -69.59
N LEU A 16 -27.43 -18.68 -68.43
CA LEU A 16 -27.98 -18.24 -67.13
C LEU A 16 -27.72 -16.76 -66.80
N ILE A 17 -26.62 -16.18 -67.29
CA ILE A 17 -26.16 -14.85 -66.87
C ILE A 17 -27.03 -13.73 -67.48
N ALA A 18 -27.64 -13.95 -68.64
CA ALA A 18 -28.42 -12.95 -69.36
C ALA A 18 -29.86 -12.73 -68.84
N VAL A 19 -30.33 -13.51 -67.86
CA VAL A 19 -31.75 -13.54 -67.44
C VAL A 19 -31.99 -12.81 -66.10
N LEU A 20 -30.93 -12.44 -65.36
CA LEU A 20 -31.01 -11.78 -64.05
C LEU A 20 -30.63 -10.29 -64.07
N GLY A 21 -30.32 -9.73 -65.24
CA GLY A 21 -30.27 -8.28 -65.44
C GLY A 21 -31.65 -7.74 -65.81
N LEU A 22 -32.05 -6.62 -65.19
CA LEU A 22 -33.28 -5.84 -65.47
C LEU A 22 -34.63 -6.42 -64.98
N ALA A 23 -34.86 -6.47 -63.66
CA ALA A 23 -36.19 -6.15 -63.09
C ALA A 23 -36.12 -5.90 -61.56
N MET A 24 -36.60 -4.71 -61.14
CA MET A 24 -37.07 -4.35 -59.78
C MET A 24 -36.08 -4.50 -58.58
N GLY A 25 -35.95 -3.56 -57.65
CA GLY A 25 -36.62 -2.27 -57.50
C GLY A 25 -37.20 -2.06 -56.10
N ALA A 26 -36.39 -1.45 -55.21
CA ALA A 26 -36.75 -0.90 -53.90
C ALA A 26 -37.39 -1.83 -52.83
N MET A 27 -36.62 -2.16 -51.79
CA MET A 27 -36.96 -1.93 -50.37
C MET A 27 -35.75 -2.26 -49.46
N GLY A 28 -35.63 -1.60 -48.31
CA GLY A 28 -34.42 -1.58 -47.46
C GLY A 28 -33.55 -0.35 -47.81
N LEU A 29 -33.79 0.81 -47.20
CA LEU A 29 -33.28 1.24 -45.88
C LEU A 29 -31.74 1.36 -45.85
N PRO A 30 -31.18 2.53 -45.46
CA PRO A 30 -29.73 2.68 -45.35
C PRO A 30 -29.22 1.81 -44.20
N VAL A 31 -28.29 0.90 -44.51
CA VAL A 31 -27.40 0.37 -43.48
C VAL A 31 -26.50 1.54 -43.07
N SER A 32 -26.71 2.04 -41.85
CA SER A 32 -25.84 3.07 -41.29
C SER A 32 -24.39 2.58 -41.31
N ALA A 33 -23.45 3.49 -41.54
CA ALA A 33 -22.14 3.29 -40.92
C ALA A 33 -22.40 3.09 -39.42
N ALA A 34 -21.92 1.99 -38.84
CA ALA A 34 -21.90 1.88 -37.39
C ALA A 34 -20.88 2.92 -36.91
N ASP A 35 -21.33 3.93 -36.16
CA ASP A 35 -20.46 5.02 -35.73
C ASP A 35 -19.26 4.47 -34.97
N ALA A 36 -18.07 4.63 -35.56
CA ALA A 36 -16.84 4.39 -34.84
C ALA A 36 -16.80 5.36 -33.64
N PRO A 37 -16.50 4.89 -32.41
CA PRO A 37 -16.47 5.77 -31.26
C PRO A 37 -15.44 6.87 -31.48
N GLU A 38 -15.79 8.12 -31.15
CA GLU A 38 -14.81 9.22 -31.23
C GLU A 38 -13.54 8.87 -30.45
N PRO A 39 -12.34 9.16 -30.99
CA PRO A 39 -11.07 8.83 -30.35
C PRO A 39 -10.88 9.56 -29.00
N SER A 40 -11.69 10.59 -28.73
CA SER A 40 -11.83 11.27 -27.44
C SER A 40 -12.14 10.31 -26.27
N LYS A 41 -12.84 9.20 -26.51
CA LYS A 41 -13.26 8.23 -25.48
C LYS A 41 -12.31 7.06 -25.26
N LEU A 42 -11.54 6.67 -26.28
CA LEU A 42 -10.56 5.57 -26.17
C LEU A 42 -9.20 6.03 -25.60
N CYS A 43 -9.07 7.33 -25.31
CA CYS A 43 -7.86 7.93 -24.77
C CYS A 43 -8.05 8.66 -23.44
N TYR A 44 -9.29 8.89 -23.03
CA TYR A 44 -9.61 9.24 -21.65
C TYR A 44 -10.62 8.23 -21.17
N PHE A 45 -10.09 7.17 -20.58
CA PHE A 45 -10.90 6.06 -20.12
C PHE A 45 -10.60 5.83 -18.63
N GLU A 46 -11.70 5.87 -17.91
CA GLU A 46 -11.81 5.31 -16.59
C GLU A 46 -12.03 3.82 -16.74
N ASP A 47 -11.51 3.07 -15.80
CA ASP A 47 -11.40 1.64 -16.00
C ASP A 47 -12.80 0.91 -15.92
N PRO A 48 -13.23 -0.02 -16.86
CA PRO A 48 -13.11 -1.78 -16.18
C PRO A 48 -12.82 -1.80 -14.67
N ASN A 49 -11.56 -1.86 -14.36
CA ASN A 49 -11.12 -2.92 -13.52
C ASN A 49 -9.97 -2.50 -12.59
N THR A 50 -9.64 -1.20 -12.62
CA THR A 50 -8.82 -0.44 -11.67
C THR A 50 -9.31 1.06 -11.26
N LYS A 51 -9.92 1.91 -12.13
CA LYS A 51 -10.63 3.27 -12.02
C LYS A 51 -9.81 4.52 -11.82
N ASP A 52 -8.65 4.40 -11.23
CA ASP A 52 -7.43 4.68 -11.97
C ASP A 52 -7.77 5.13 -13.40
N ILE A 53 -7.76 6.45 -13.57
CA ILE A 53 -8.08 7.11 -14.82
C ILE A 53 -6.79 7.21 -15.60
N TYR A 54 -6.84 6.72 -16.82
CA TYR A 54 -5.72 6.76 -17.74
C TYR A 54 -6.05 7.83 -18.78
N ASP A 55 -5.44 9.00 -18.59
CA ASP A 55 -5.53 10.10 -19.54
C ASP A 55 -4.32 10.05 -20.48
N LEU A 56 -4.54 9.42 -21.63
CA LEU A 56 -3.60 9.34 -22.74
C LEU A 56 -3.72 10.54 -23.67
N ARG A 57 -4.71 11.43 -23.52
CA ARG A 57 -4.85 12.64 -24.36
C ARG A 57 -3.64 13.59 -24.31
N PRO A 58 -2.84 13.68 -23.23
CA PRO A 58 -1.56 14.39 -23.25
C PRO A 58 -0.51 13.77 -24.21
N LEU A 59 -0.67 12.49 -24.58
CA LEU A 59 0.08 11.82 -25.65
C LEU A 59 -0.52 12.09 -27.04
N GLN A 60 -1.45 13.03 -27.18
CA GLN A 60 -1.94 13.50 -28.48
C GLN A 60 -0.99 14.56 -29.03
N ARG A 61 -0.26 14.25 -30.10
CA ARG A 61 0.44 15.28 -30.88
C ARG A 61 -0.58 16.04 -31.73
N THR A 62 -0.67 17.35 -31.54
CA THR A 62 -1.49 18.27 -32.36
C THR A 62 -0.66 19.03 -33.41
N SER A 63 0.66 18.99 -33.27
CA SER A 63 1.67 19.47 -34.22
C SER A 63 2.80 18.44 -34.32
N ALA A 64 3.54 18.45 -35.45
CA ALA A 64 4.72 17.60 -35.61
C ALA A 64 5.83 17.97 -34.60
N PRO A 65 6.74 17.04 -34.24
CA PRO A 65 6.85 15.66 -34.75
C PRO A 65 5.81 14.70 -34.16
N ASN A 66 5.42 13.70 -34.93
CA ASN A 66 4.69 12.53 -34.44
C ASN A 66 5.60 11.62 -33.59
N TYR A 67 5.01 10.69 -32.85
CA TYR A 67 5.78 9.58 -32.27
C TYR A 67 6.25 8.65 -33.38
N LYS A 68 7.49 8.18 -33.28
CA LYS A 68 8.08 7.30 -34.28
C LYS A 68 9.16 6.40 -33.70
N ASP A 69 9.27 5.21 -34.26
CA ASP A 69 10.36 4.27 -34.02
C ASP A 69 10.63 3.44 -35.28
N PHE A 70 11.75 2.73 -35.32
CA PHE A 70 12.17 1.94 -36.47
C PHE A 70 12.05 0.44 -36.20
N SER A 71 11.92 -0.35 -37.27
CA SER A 71 12.02 -1.81 -37.19
C SER A 71 13.42 -2.28 -36.80
N LEU A 72 13.46 -3.36 -36.01
CA LEU A 72 14.70 -4.00 -35.52
C LEU A 72 15.49 -4.79 -36.61
N ASP A 73 15.04 -4.80 -37.87
CA ASP A 73 15.75 -5.44 -39.00
C ASP A 73 16.57 -4.40 -39.79
N PRO A 74 17.92 -4.41 -39.71
CA PRO A 74 18.76 -3.43 -40.42
C PRO A 74 18.78 -3.62 -41.95
N ASN A 75 18.12 -4.64 -42.49
CA ASN A 75 17.98 -4.86 -43.94
C ASN A 75 16.66 -4.31 -44.49
N ARG A 76 15.76 -3.86 -43.61
CA ARG A 76 14.43 -3.32 -43.93
C ARG A 76 14.06 -2.28 -42.90
N GLU A 77 14.54 -1.06 -43.09
CA GLU A 77 14.22 0.10 -42.27
C GLU A 77 12.77 0.53 -42.52
N PHE A 78 11.82 -0.10 -41.83
CA PHE A 78 10.46 0.40 -41.72
C PHE A 78 10.41 1.48 -40.64
N LEU A 79 9.96 2.67 -41.03
CA LEU A 79 9.63 3.74 -40.11
C LEU A 79 8.17 3.57 -39.68
N TYR A 80 7.95 3.30 -38.40
CA TYR A 80 6.63 3.33 -37.78
C TYR A 80 6.35 4.75 -37.31
N VAL A 81 5.25 5.33 -37.79
CA VAL A 81 4.79 6.66 -37.38
C VAL A 81 3.42 6.51 -36.75
N LEU A 82 3.24 7.03 -35.54
CA LEU A 82 1.98 6.93 -34.81
C LEU A 82 1.64 8.22 -34.05
N ASN A 83 0.35 8.40 -33.83
CA ASN A 83 -0.19 9.39 -32.93
C ASN A 83 -1.30 8.73 -32.10
N LEU A 84 -1.37 9.08 -30.82
CA LEU A 84 -2.38 8.54 -29.93
C LEU A 84 -3.52 9.56 -29.79
N CYS A 85 -4.75 9.10 -29.63
CA CYS A 85 -5.95 9.94 -29.44
C CYS A 85 -6.37 10.84 -30.61
N ALA A 86 -5.55 10.92 -31.67
CA ALA A 86 -5.84 11.63 -32.90
C ALA A 86 -5.13 10.96 -34.09
N PRO A 87 -5.56 11.25 -35.33
CA PRO A 87 -4.83 10.88 -36.52
C PRO A 87 -3.38 11.37 -36.52
N VAL A 88 -2.51 10.70 -37.29
CA VAL A 88 -1.13 11.14 -37.52
C VAL A 88 -1.12 12.57 -38.06
N VAL A 89 -0.36 13.47 -37.43
CA VAL A 89 -0.19 14.86 -37.89
C VAL A 89 0.54 14.83 -39.24
N ALA A 90 0.09 15.66 -40.19
CA ALA A 90 0.63 15.70 -41.56
C ALA A 90 2.10 16.16 -41.64
N GLU A 91 3.01 15.23 -41.36
CA GLU A 91 4.46 15.35 -41.46
C GLU A 91 4.94 14.81 -42.83
N THR A 92 6.14 15.19 -43.26
CA THR A 92 6.75 14.72 -44.52
C THR A 92 8.07 14.07 -44.19
N PHE A 93 8.28 12.83 -44.63
CA PHE A 93 9.45 12.04 -44.31
C PHE A 93 10.30 11.87 -45.58
N GLU A 94 11.58 12.18 -45.49
CA GLU A 94 12.53 11.97 -46.60
C GLU A 94 12.97 10.50 -46.59
N SER A 95 12.39 9.70 -47.49
CA SER A 95 12.87 8.34 -47.78
C SER A 95 14.07 8.39 -48.73
N ALA A 96 14.70 7.24 -48.99
CA ALA A 96 15.77 7.15 -49.99
C ALA A 96 15.32 7.50 -51.43
N TYR A 97 14.01 7.59 -51.67
CA TYR A 97 13.40 7.80 -53.00
C TYR A 97 12.59 9.10 -53.11
N GLY A 98 12.11 9.68 -52.01
CA GLY A 98 11.40 10.97 -52.06
C GLY A 98 10.71 11.40 -50.76
N PRO A 99 9.94 12.51 -50.82
CA PRO A 99 9.15 13.02 -49.70
C PRO A 99 7.82 12.27 -49.52
N THR A 100 7.83 11.24 -48.68
CA THR A 100 6.70 10.31 -48.42
C THR A 100 5.87 10.77 -47.20
N LYS A 101 4.61 10.31 -47.07
CA LYS A 101 3.65 10.73 -46.01
C LYS A 101 2.73 9.58 -45.57
N CYS A 102 2.25 9.59 -44.32
CA CYS A 102 1.21 8.67 -43.90
C CYS A 102 -0.10 8.82 -44.71
N PRO A 103 -0.91 7.74 -44.86
CA PRO A 103 -2.08 7.76 -45.74
C PRO A 103 -3.16 8.75 -45.27
N PRO A 104 -3.85 9.45 -46.20
CA PRO A 104 -5.01 10.28 -45.85
C PRO A 104 -6.19 9.40 -45.40
N GLY A 105 -6.98 9.89 -44.44
CA GLY A 105 -8.21 9.19 -43.99
C GLY A 105 -8.43 9.12 -42.48
N GLY A 106 -7.56 9.72 -41.66
CA GLY A 106 -7.72 9.71 -40.20
C GLY A 106 -7.02 8.53 -39.50
N VAL A 107 -6.12 7.83 -40.19
CA VAL A 107 -5.30 6.75 -39.60
C VAL A 107 -4.50 7.27 -38.41
N HIS A 108 -4.42 6.46 -37.34
CA HIS A 108 -3.69 6.85 -36.12
C HIS A 108 -2.26 6.29 -36.13
N ALA A 109 -1.95 5.33 -37.01
CA ALA A 109 -0.58 4.88 -37.25
C ALA A 109 -0.36 4.41 -38.70
N CYS A 110 0.86 4.56 -39.20
CA CYS A 110 1.29 4.04 -40.49
C CYS A 110 2.71 3.44 -40.43
N GLN A 111 3.00 2.54 -41.39
CA GLN A 111 4.31 1.95 -41.64
C GLN A 111 4.81 2.45 -43.00
N ILE A 112 5.98 3.08 -43.03
CA ILE A 112 6.66 3.54 -44.25
C ILE A 112 7.88 2.65 -44.49
N ASP A 113 8.08 2.15 -45.72
CA ASP A 113 9.34 1.49 -46.10
C ASP A 113 10.36 2.55 -46.55
N MET A 114 11.47 2.69 -45.83
CA MET A 114 12.48 3.72 -46.13
C MET A 114 13.48 3.28 -47.23
N LEU A 115 13.48 1.99 -47.62
CA LEU A 115 14.53 1.38 -48.45
C LEU A 115 14.04 0.67 -49.72
N ASN A 116 12.75 0.34 -49.88
CA ASN A 116 12.27 -0.48 -51.00
C ASN A 116 11.25 0.24 -51.91
N ASP A 117 11.61 0.37 -53.18
CA ASP A 117 10.82 0.95 -54.28
C ASP A 117 9.80 -0.07 -54.85
N MET A 118 8.57 -0.14 -54.32
CA MET A 118 7.44 -0.93 -54.88
C MET A 118 6.03 -0.43 -54.49
N GLU A 119 5.58 0.65 -55.15
CA GLU A 119 4.20 1.20 -55.31
C GLU A 119 3.35 1.46 -54.05
N ASP A 120 3.24 0.52 -53.11
CA ASP A 120 2.72 0.74 -51.76
C ASP A 120 3.89 1.09 -50.82
N GLU A 121 4.42 2.33 -50.90
CA GLU A 121 5.48 2.82 -49.99
C GLU A 121 5.03 2.86 -48.52
N VAL A 122 3.71 2.94 -48.29
CA VAL A 122 3.12 3.22 -46.97
C VAL A 122 1.86 2.39 -46.74
N TYR A 123 1.74 1.81 -45.56
CA TYR A 123 0.57 1.05 -45.12
C TYR A 123 -0.07 1.68 -43.88
N SER A 124 -1.39 1.77 -43.88
CA SER A 124 -2.19 2.00 -42.68
C SER A 124 -2.03 0.84 -41.71
N LEU A 125 -1.73 1.16 -40.45
CA LEU A 125 -1.77 0.21 -39.33
C LEU A 125 -3.09 0.27 -38.55
N GLY A 126 -4.02 1.12 -39.02
CA GLY A 126 -5.38 1.25 -38.49
C GLY A 126 -5.63 2.50 -37.65
N THR A 127 -6.72 2.44 -36.90
CA THR A 127 -7.17 3.48 -35.97
C THR A 127 -7.26 2.91 -34.56
N LEU A 128 -7.04 3.74 -33.54
CA LEU A 128 -7.28 3.38 -32.14
C LEU A 128 -8.70 2.80 -32.00
N SER A 129 -8.82 1.57 -31.51
CA SER A 129 -10.04 0.76 -31.60
C SER A 129 -10.56 0.32 -30.24
N GLU A 130 -9.66 -0.09 -29.36
CA GLU A 130 -9.96 -0.45 -27.97
C GLU A 130 -8.72 -0.19 -27.11
N VAL A 131 -8.92 -0.03 -25.80
CA VAL A 131 -7.85 -0.15 -24.83
C VAL A 131 -8.32 -1.13 -23.78
N ASN A 132 -7.42 -1.98 -23.32
CA ASN A 132 -7.60 -2.96 -22.26
C ASN A 132 -6.68 -2.60 -21.10
N ILE A 133 -7.03 -3.03 -19.89
CA ILE A 133 -6.08 -3.00 -18.76
C ILE A 133 -5.83 -4.41 -18.29
N LEU A 134 -4.55 -4.78 -18.33
CA LEU A 134 -4.09 -6.11 -17.95
C LEU A 134 -3.86 -6.16 -16.45
N ALA A 135 -3.25 -5.09 -15.90
CA ALA A 135 -2.91 -4.97 -14.49
C ALA A 135 -2.78 -3.48 -14.10
N PRO A 136 -2.66 -3.18 -12.79
CA PRO A 136 -2.37 -1.84 -12.28
C PRO A 136 -1.19 -1.13 -12.95
N GLY A 137 -1.45 -0.02 -13.65
CA GLY A 137 -0.39 0.66 -14.41
C GLY A 137 0.11 -0.12 -15.63
N GLN A 138 -0.74 -0.95 -16.23
CA GLN A 138 -0.40 -1.79 -17.37
C GLN A 138 -1.58 -1.87 -18.36
N LEU A 139 -1.57 -0.94 -19.31
CA LEU A 139 -2.49 -0.83 -20.44
C LEU A 139 -2.09 -1.74 -21.60
N ASP A 140 -3.08 -2.15 -22.40
CA ASP A 140 -2.92 -2.71 -23.75
C ASP A 140 -3.78 -1.89 -24.72
N ILE A 141 -3.15 -1.01 -25.51
CA ILE A 141 -3.81 -0.04 -26.40
C ILE A 141 -3.82 -0.63 -27.81
N VAL A 142 -4.99 -0.93 -28.36
CA VAL A 142 -5.14 -1.71 -29.59
C VAL A 142 -5.69 -0.85 -30.74
N PHE A 143 -5.07 -0.98 -31.91
CA PHE A 143 -5.46 -0.34 -33.16
C PHE A 143 -5.85 -1.43 -34.16
N THR A 144 -6.93 -1.22 -34.91
CA THR A 144 -7.42 -2.20 -35.91
C THR A 144 -7.89 -1.49 -37.18
N GLY A 145 -8.20 -2.27 -38.23
CA GLY A 145 -8.66 -1.73 -39.50
C GLY A 145 -7.56 -1.16 -40.39
N GLY A 146 -6.30 -1.58 -40.19
CA GLY A 146 -5.19 -1.29 -41.09
C GLY A 146 -5.26 -2.09 -42.40
N ASP A 147 -4.38 -1.75 -43.34
CA ASP A 147 -4.40 -2.32 -44.69
C ASP A 147 -4.15 -3.83 -44.69
N MET A 148 -4.76 -4.53 -45.64
CA MET A 148 -4.63 -5.99 -45.77
C MET A 148 -3.16 -6.41 -45.92
N CYS A 149 -2.74 -7.36 -45.09
CA CYS A 149 -1.40 -7.90 -45.16
C CYS A 149 -1.19 -8.72 -46.45
N ARG A 150 -0.13 -8.41 -47.21
CA ARG A 150 0.22 -8.98 -48.54
C ARG A 150 0.33 -10.53 -48.63
N ARG A 151 0.13 -11.28 -47.54
CA ARG A 151 0.21 -12.76 -47.49
C ARG A 151 -0.90 -13.48 -46.71
N SER A 152 -1.67 -12.79 -45.85
CA SER A 152 -2.60 -13.44 -44.92
C SER A 152 -4.07 -13.06 -45.14
N ASN A 153 -4.36 -11.97 -45.88
CA ASN A 153 -5.71 -11.40 -45.99
C ASN A 153 -6.35 -11.08 -44.61
N ILE A 154 -5.50 -10.73 -43.64
CA ILE A 154 -5.86 -10.18 -42.33
C ILE A 154 -5.50 -8.69 -42.38
N PRO A 155 -6.35 -7.77 -41.88
CA PRO A 155 -6.03 -6.35 -41.78
C PRO A 155 -4.91 -6.13 -40.76
N ARG A 156 -4.04 -5.14 -41.00
CA ARG A 156 -3.01 -4.77 -40.01
C ARG A 156 -3.64 -4.18 -38.75
N SER A 157 -2.94 -4.37 -37.63
CA SER A 157 -3.33 -3.93 -36.29
C SER A 157 -2.11 -3.56 -35.44
N ILE A 158 -2.31 -2.86 -34.32
CA ILE A 158 -1.26 -2.58 -33.32
C ILE A 158 -1.76 -3.02 -31.94
N SER A 159 -0.87 -3.48 -31.07
CA SER A 159 -1.08 -3.50 -29.61
C SER A 159 0.11 -2.81 -28.93
N ILE A 160 -0.16 -1.81 -28.08
CA ILE A 160 0.85 -1.09 -27.31
C ILE A 160 0.66 -1.43 -25.83
N LEU A 161 1.59 -2.21 -25.27
CA LEU A 161 1.65 -2.46 -23.84
C LEU A 161 2.22 -1.22 -23.15
N ALA A 162 1.35 -0.31 -22.72
CA ALA A 162 1.78 0.93 -22.09
C ALA A 162 1.83 0.76 -20.56
N ALA A 163 2.96 1.12 -19.95
CA ALA A 163 3.31 0.82 -18.57
C ALA A 163 3.58 2.09 -17.76
N CYS A 164 3.21 2.04 -16.49
CA CYS A 164 3.38 3.13 -15.54
C CYS A 164 4.85 3.43 -15.20
N ASP A 165 5.26 4.68 -15.42
CA ASP A 165 6.34 5.32 -14.70
C ASP A 165 6.02 6.82 -14.57
N GLU A 166 5.76 7.33 -13.36
CA GLU A 166 5.47 8.76 -13.15
C GLU A 166 6.66 9.68 -13.48
N SER A 167 7.88 9.12 -13.52
CA SER A 167 9.10 9.83 -13.87
C SER A 167 9.41 9.83 -15.38
N ALA A 168 8.54 9.20 -16.19
CA ALA A 168 8.65 9.15 -17.64
C ALA A 168 7.93 10.34 -18.32
N ASP A 169 8.62 11.48 -18.36
CA ASP A 169 8.23 12.69 -19.11
C ASP A 169 8.52 12.56 -20.63
N ASP A 170 7.53 12.92 -21.45
CA ASP A 170 7.55 12.98 -22.93
C ASP A 170 8.21 11.78 -23.67
N THR A 171 8.10 10.59 -23.09
CA THR A 171 8.63 9.35 -23.68
C THR A 171 7.88 8.93 -24.95
N SER A 172 8.58 8.24 -25.85
CA SER A 172 8.01 7.62 -27.05
C SER A 172 7.82 6.11 -26.87
N PRO A 173 6.82 5.47 -27.52
CA PRO A 173 6.70 4.02 -27.57
C PRO A 173 7.84 3.40 -28.38
N GLN A 174 8.26 2.21 -27.99
CA GLN A 174 9.34 1.44 -28.64
C GLN A 174 8.78 0.18 -29.29
N PHE A 175 9.21 -0.11 -30.51
CA PHE A 175 8.78 -1.26 -31.29
C PHE A 175 9.45 -2.55 -30.79
N VAL A 176 8.63 -3.58 -30.49
CA VAL A 176 9.14 -4.87 -29.97
C VAL A 176 8.96 -6.05 -30.91
N GLY A 177 8.09 -5.96 -31.93
CA GLY A 177 7.96 -6.99 -32.96
C GLY A 177 6.65 -7.00 -33.73
N GLU A 178 6.53 -7.90 -34.72
CA GLU A 178 5.30 -8.17 -35.47
C GLU A 178 4.89 -9.64 -35.27
N PHE A 179 3.61 -9.89 -34.99
CA PHE A 179 3.04 -11.24 -35.00
C PHE A 179 1.66 -11.24 -35.68
N ALA A 180 1.45 -12.12 -36.67
CA ALA A 180 0.18 -12.30 -37.38
C ALA A 180 -0.45 -11.01 -37.96
N CYS A 181 0.38 -10.01 -38.32
CA CYS A 181 0.00 -8.66 -38.75
C CYS A 181 -0.58 -7.75 -37.64
N THR A 182 -0.35 -8.10 -36.38
CA THR A 182 -0.37 -7.18 -35.23
C THR A 182 1.05 -6.74 -34.91
N TYR A 183 1.29 -5.42 -34.93
CA TYR A 183 2.57 -4.81 -34.54
C TYR A 183 2.55 -4.48 -33.06
N SER A 184 3.54 -4.94 -32.31
CA SER A 184 3.62 -4.78 -30.86
C SER A 184 4.63 -3.72 -30.46
N PHE A 185 4.24 -2.86 -29.52
CA PHE A 185 5.07 -1.81 -28.93
C PHE A 185 4.97 -1.86 -27.40
N ILE A 186 5.97 -1.29 -26.72
CA ILE A 186 5.91 -0.98 -25.27
C ILE A 186 6.04 0.53 -25.09
N TRP A 187 5.23 1.11 -24.20
CA TRP A 187 5.29 2.54 -23.90
C TRP A 187 5.35 2.79 -22.39
N VAL A 188 6.55 2.93 -21.85
CA VAL A 188 6.74 3.39 -20.46
C VAL A 188 6.45 4.88 -20.41
N THR A 189 5.38 5.29 -19.74
CA THR A 189 4.95 6.71 -19.68
C THR A 189 4.06 6.99 -18.48
N LYS A 190 4.19 8.19 -17.90
CA LYS A 190 3.35 8.68 -16.78
C LYS A 190 1.86 8.82 -17.12
N HIS A 191 1.49 8.70 -18.40
CA HIS A 191 0.10 8.70 -18.86
C HIS A 191 -0.51 7.29 -18.93
N ALA A 192 0.36 6.26 -18.97
CA ALA A 192 0.01 4.86 -18.81
C ALA A 192 0.23 4.38 -17.35
N CYS A 193 0.81 5.23 -16.51
CA CYS A 193 0.34 5.24 -15.13
C CYS A 193 -1.15 5.55 -15.14
N PRO A 194 -1.88 4.95 -14.18
CA PRO A 194 -3.06 5.64 -13.74
C PRO A 194 -2.60 6.98 -13.16
N ILE A 195 -3.41 8.03 -13.28
CA ILE A 195 -3.45 9.01 -12.18
C ILE A 195 -3.68 8.17 -10.91
N VAL A 196 -3.01 8.39 -9.78
CA VAL A 196 -2.46 7.27 -8.95
C VAL A 196 -2.88 7.35 -7.44
N THR A 197 -3.46 6.37 -6.69
CA THR A 197 -3.51 6.37 -5.16
C THR A 197 -2.82 5.16 -4.60
N PRO A 198 -1.94 5.31 -3.59
CA PRO A 198 -1.27 4.24 -2.87
C PRO A 198 -1.78 2.83 -2.96
N LYS A 199 -0.97 1.83 -3.35
CA LYS A 199 -1.39 0.41 -3.24
C LYS A 199 -1.30 -0.04 -1.75
N PRO A 200 -2.00 -1.07 -1.25
CA PRO A 200 -1.93 -1.51 0.15
C PRO A 200 -1.00 -2.69 0.37
N THR A 201 -0.09 -2.64 1.34
CA THR A 201 0.54 -3.85 1.86
C THR A 201 -0.48 -4.95 2.17
N THR A 202 -0.02 -6.19 2.35
CA THR A 202 -0.76 -7.22 3.09
C THR A 202 -0.37 -7.20 4.58
N PRO A 203 -0.82 -6.24 5.43
CA PRO A 203 -1.29 -6.69 6.73
C PRO A 203 -2.55 -7.52 6.48
N ILE A 204 -2.78 -8.53 7.31
CA ILE A 204 -4.09 -9.19 7.31
C ILE A 204 -5.07 -8.18 7.91
N PRO A 205 -6.14 -7.75 7.20
CA PRO A 205 -7.19 -7.00 7.88
C PRO A 205 -7.82 -7.94 8.88
N ASN A 206 -7.72 -7.60 10.17
CA ASN A 206 -8.70 -8.12 11.11
C ASN A 206 -10.07 -7.58 10.64
N PRO A 207 -11.09 -8.39 10.34
CA PRO A 207 -12.35 -7.90 9.76
C PRO A 207 -13.08 -6.85 10.61
N GLU A 208 -12.68 -6.70 11.88
CA GLU A 208 -13.16 -5.68 12.82
C GLU A 208 -12.55 -4.28 12.57
N ASN A 209 -11.41 -4.20 11.88
CA ASN A 209 -10.59 -3.00 11.69
C ASN A 209 -10.42 -2.69 10.18
N CYS A 210 -11.22 -1.77 9.66
CA CYS A 210 -11.28 -1.40 8.23
C CYS A 210 -10.11 -0.49 7.78
N PHE A 211 -8.87 -0.82 8.12
CA PHE A 211 -7.68 -0.05 7.76
C PHE A 211 -6.48 -0.94 7.42
N ILE A 212 -5.53 -0.36 6.70
CA ILE A 212 -4.30 -0.99 6.21
C ILE A 212 -3.14 -0.07 6.56
N GLU A 213 -2.03 -0.63 7.03
CA GLU A 213 -0.81 0.12 7.33
C GLU A 213 0.35 -0.42 6.49
N ASP A 214 1.11 0.50 5.90
CA ASP A 214 2.39 0.20 5.26
C ASP A 214 3.54 0.35 6.28
N PRO A 215 4.12 -0.75 6.77
CA PRO A 215 5.27 -0.68 7.65
C PRO A 215 6.56 -0.19 6.97
N GLU A 216 6.66 -0.24 5.64
CA GLU A 216 7.85 0.13 4.85
C GLU A 216 7.92 1.65 4.60
N HIS A 217 6.84 2.26 4.12
CA HIS A 217 6.78 3.71 3.82
C HIS A 217 6.10 4.54 4.92
N ASN A 218 5.62 3.92 6.01
CA ASN A 218 4.95 4.56 7.15
C ASN A 218 3.66 5.34 6.81
N ILE A 219 2.83 4.77 5.94
CA ILE A 219 1.56 5.37 5.52
C ILE A 219 0.40 4.46 5.97
N ARG A 220 -0.66 5.06 6.51
CA ARG A 220 -1.92 4.38 6.88
C ARG A 220 -3.05 4.74 5.93
N TYR A 221 -3.83 3.74 5.52
CA TYR A 221 -5.00 3.85 4.65
C TYR A 221 -6.24 3.38 5.41
N ASP A 222 -7.17 4.29 5.71
CA ASP A 222 -8.35 3.99 6.52
C ASP A 222 -9.63 3.99 5.67
N PHE A 223 -10.16 2.80 5.41
CA PHE A 223 -11.29 2.57 4.51
C PHE A 223 -12.64 2.68 5.22
N THR A 224 -12.66 2.92 6.54
CA THR A 224 -13.89 2.93 7.35
C THR A 224 -14.98 3.85 6.79
N ALA A 225 -14.59 4.97 6.17
CA ALA A 225 -15.50 5.93 5.55
C ALA A 225 -16.26 5.38 4.29
N LEU A 226 -15.79 4.29 3.69
CA LEU A 226 -16.38 3.63 2.52
C LEU A 226 -17.30 2.45 2.89
N SER A 227 -17.35 2.07 4.17
CA SER A 227 -18.20 0.97 4.64
C SER A 227 -19.65 1.43 4.78
N LEU A 228 -20.59 0.72 4.17
CA LEU A 228 -22.03 1.04 4.26
C LEU A 228 -22.74 0.23 5.35
N PRO A 229 -23.77 0.81 6.01
CA PRO A 229 -24.60 0.09 6.97
C PRO A 229 -25.31 -1.14 6.37
N PRO A 230 -25.72 -2.13 7.20
CA PRO A 230 -26.52 -3.28 6.78
C PRO A 230 -27.73 -2.92 5.91
N GLY A 231 -28.04 -3.78 4.95
CA GLY A 231 -29.04 -3.54 3.90
C GLY A 231 -28.67 -2.54 2.80
N GLN A 232 -27.57 -1.77 2.92
CA GLN A 232 -27.10 -0.84 1.88
C GLN A 232 -25.92 -1.41 1.09
N HIS A 233 -25.82 -1.03 -0.19
CA HIS A 233 -24.79 -1.53 -1.11
C HIS A 233 -24.54 -0.54 -2.27
N TYR A 234 -23.34 -0.60 -2.84
CA TYR A 234 -23.01 0.02 -4.13
C TYR A 234 -23.47 -0.88 -5.28
N ALA A 235 -23.92 -0.32 -6.42
CA ALA A 235 -24.43 -1.08 -7.55
C ALA A 235 -23.86 -0.60 -8.90
N ILE A 236 -23.20 -1.50 -9.64
CA ILE A 236 -22.47 -1.23 -10.89
C ILE A 236 -23.12 -2.00 -12.04
N ASN A 237 -23.48 -1.33 -13.15
CA ASN A 237 -24.13 -1.98 -14.29
C ASN A 237 -23.11 -2.60 -15.26
N LEU A 238 -23.42 -3.76 -15.85
CA LEU A 238 -22.54 -4.47 -16.81
C LEU A 238 -23.00 -4.33 -18.27
N PRO A 239 -22.09 -4.31 -19.27
CA PRO A 239 -22.44 -4.20 -20.69
C PRO A 239 -23.13 -5.46 -21.26
N LYS A 240 -24.30 -5.24 -21.89
CA LYS A 240 -25.09 -6.31 -22.54
C LYS A 240 -24.36 -7.05 -23.66
N THR A 241 -23.37 -6.42 -24.29
CA THR A 241 -22.50 -7.04 -25.30
C THR A 241 -21.61 -8.14 -24.73
N ILE A 242 -21.40 -8.16 -23.40
CA ILE A 242 -20.59 -9.14 -22.68
C ILE A 242 -21.48 -10.15 -21.93
N THR A 243 -22.62 -9.71 -21.37
CA THR A 243 -23.50 -10.53 -20.51
C THR A 243 -24.79 -11.04 -21.17
N GLY A 244 -25.22 -10.46 -22.30
CA GLY A 244 -26.49 -10.77 -22.98
C GLY A 244 -27.76 -10.17 -22.35
N GLU A 245 -27.76 -9.82 -21.07
CA GLU A 245 -28.94 -9.33 -20.33
C GLU A 245 -28.62 -8.15 -19.37
N ASP A 246 -29.66 -7.45 -18.88
CA ASP A 246 -29.55 -6.35 -17.90
C ASP A 246 -28.99 -6.85 -16.55
N SER A 247 -27.68 -6.69 -16.39
CA SER A 247 -26.89 -7.23 -15.28
C SER A 247 -26.23 -6.15 -14.43
N ARG A 248 -26.08 -6.42 -13.12
CA ARG A 248 -25.50 -5.50 -12.13
C ARG A 248 -24.62 -6.26 -11.15
N LEU A 249 -23.50 -5.68 -10.73
CA LEU A 249 -22.72 -6.10 -9.56
C LEU A 249 -23.16 -5.28 -8.34
N LEU A 250 -23.44 -5.92 -7.21
CA LEU A 250 -23.71 -5.27 -5.92
C LEU A 250 -22.52 -5.53 -4.98
N LEU A 251 -22.00 -4.50 -4.30
CA LEU A 251 -20.84 -4.63 -3.38
C LEU A 251 -20.91 -3.74 -2.13
N ASN A 252 -20.10 -4.08 -1.12
CA ASN A 252 -19.86 -3.26 0.07
C ASN A 252 -18.36 -3.38 0.49
N ILE A 253 -17.77 -2.31 1.02
CA ILE A 253 -16.34 -2.28 1.45
C ILE A 253 -16.30 -2.56 2.95
N CYS A 254 -15.43 -3.47 3.41
CA CYS A 254 -15.36 -3.96 4.81
C CYS A 254 -16.68 -4.51 5.38
N GLY A 255 -17.72 -4.67 4.57
CA GLY A 255 -19.05 -5.13 4.95
C GLY A 255 -19.62 -6.07 3.90
N ASN A 256 -20.67 -6.78 4.26
CA ASN A 256 -21.29 -7.79 3.39
C ASN A 256 -22.46 -7.19 2.59
N VAL A 257 -22.85 -7.87 1.50
CA VAL A 257 -24.06 -7.57 0.73
C VAL A 257 -25.19 -8.52 1.13
N GLU A 258 -26.35 -7.96 1.47
CA GLU A 258 -27.57 -8.70 1.74
C GLU A 258 -28.42 -8.83 0.47
N HIS A 259 -28.96 -10.03 0.21
CA HIS A 259 -29.87 -10.28 -0.92
C HIS A 259 -30.78 -11.48 -0.61
N PRO A 260 -32.10 -11.45 -0.85
CA PRO A 260 -33.03 -12.50 -0.41
C PRO A 260 -32.78 -13.92 -0.99
N SER A 261 -32.01 -14.04 -2.07
CA SER A 261 -31.63 -15.32 -2.68
C SER A 261 -30.23 -15.84 -2.30
N LEU A 262 -29.52 -15.17 -1.39
CA LEU A 262 -28.27 -15.68 -0.84
C LEU A 262 -28.57 -16.73 0.26
N PRO A 263 -27.99 -17.94 0.23
CA PRO A 263 -28.17 -18.92 1.28
C PRO A 263 -27.61 -18.47 2.63
N ASP A 264 -28.32 -18.78 3.72
CA ASP A 264 -27.82 -18.67 5.09
C ASP A 264 -26.50 -19.46 5.22
N GLY A 265 -25.38 -18.75 5.36
CA GLY A 265 -24.02 -19.30 5.28
C GLY A 265 -23.13 -18.66 4.21
N THR A 266 -23.68 -17.88 3.27
CA THR A 266 -22.90 -17.03 2.35
C THR A 266 -22.66 -15.62 2.90
N SER A 267 -22.63 -15.47 4.23
CA SER A 267 -22.55 -14.21 5.00
C SER A 267 -21.19 -13.50 4.92
N ASN A 268 -20.41 -13.74 3.86
CA ASN A 268 -19.17 -13.02 3.53
C ASN A 268 -19.11 -12.61 2.05
N ALA A 269 -20.27 -12.54 1.36
CA ALA A 269 -20.36 -12.04 0.00
C ALA A 269 -20.04 -10.53 -0.04
N GLY A 270 -18.89 -10.19 -0.63
CA GLY A 270 -18.44 -8.80 -0.79
C GLY A 270 -18.84 -8.21 -2.13
N VAL A 271 -18.95 -9.05 -3.17
CA VAL A 271 -19.47 -8.70 -4.49
C VAL A 271 -20.36 -9.82 -5.03
N ILE A 272 -21.56 -9.48 -5.51
CA ILE A 272 -22.51 -10.41 -6.16
C ILE A 272 -23.00 -9.87 -7.50
N HIS A 273 -23.22 -10.75 -8.47
CA HIS A 273 -23.79 -10.44 -9.79
C HIS A 273 -25.28 -10.82 -9.79
N VAL A 274 -26.14 -9.84 -10.07
CA VAL A 274 -27.60 -9.98 -10.19
C VAL A 274 -28.12 -9.47 -11.54
N SER A 275 -29.36 -9.82 -11.90
CA SER A 275 -30.00 -9.45 -13.16
C SER A 275 -31.47 -9.10 -12.98
N GLY A 276 -31.94 -8.03 -13.65
CA GLY A 276 -33.29 -7.49 -13.49
C GLY A 276 -33.34 -5.95 -13.46
N GLN A 277 -34.49 -5.37 -13.79
CA GLN A 277 -34.58 -3.97 -14.23
C GLN A 277 -35.22 -2.98 -13.23
N SER A 278 -35.86 -3.43 -12.14
CA SER A 278 -36.78 -2.58 -11.34
C SER A 278 -36.48 -2.41 -9.84
N ASP A 279 -35.92 -3.39 -9.15
CA ASP A 279 -35.55 -3.28 -7.71
C ASP A 279 -34.46 -4.31 -7.36
N PRO A 280 -33.33 -3.96 -6.69
CA PRO A 280 -32.31 -4.93 -6.28
C PRO A 280 -32.83 -6.07 -5.39
N ALA A 281 -33.89 -5.87 -4.59
CA ALA A 281 -34.50 -6.93 -3.78
C ALA A 281 -35.36 -7.91 -4.61
N SER A 282 -35.65 -7.58 -5.88
CA SER A 282 -36.41 -8.40 -6.84
C SER A 282 -35.54 -9.05 -7.92
N ALA A 283 -34.23 -8.83 -7.88
CA ALA A 283 -33.29 -9.26 -8.92
C ALA A 283 -32.96 -10.76 -8.83
N ARG A 284 -32.66 -11.38 -9.98
CA ARG A 284 -32.15 -12.76 -10.04
C ARG A 284 -30.66 -12.77 -9.74
N LEU A 285 -30.25 -13.45 -8.67
CA LEU A 285 -28.83 -13.76 -8.41
C LEU A 285 -28.27 -14.66 -9.52
N HIS A 286 -27.12 -14.27 -10.08
CA HIS A 286 -26.37 -15.01 -11.10
C HIS A 286 -25.14 -15.71 -10.49
N ALA A 287 -24.29 -14.96 -9.78
CA ALA A 287 -23.08 -15.49 -9.13
C ALA A 287 -22.66 -14.63 -7.93
N VAL A 288 -21.82 -15.19 -7.05
CA VAL A 288 -20.98 -14.40 -6.12
C VAL A 288 -19.65 -14.16 -6.84
N THR A 289 -19.23 -12.92 -7.05
CA THR A 289 -18.00 -12.61 -7.81
C THR A 289 -16.81 -12.24 -6.93
N GLY A 290 -16.99 -12.18 -5.62
CA GLY A 290 -15.91 -12.07 -4.64
C GLY A 290 -16.41 -12.02 -3.19
N ARG A 291 -15.54 -12.41 -2.24
CA ARG A 291 -15.83 -12.44 -0.80
C ARG A 291 -15.02 -11.41 -0.02
N THR A 292 -15.57 -10.97 1.11
CA THR A 292 -14.94 -10.01 2.04
C THR A 292 -13.70 -10.56 2.75
N SER A 293 -13.49 -11.88 2.75
CA SER A 293 -12.28 -12.49 3.30
C SER A 293 -11.94 -13.85 2.64
N PRO A 294 -10.66 -14.15 2.38
CA PRO A 294 -9.55 -13.20 2.36
C PRO A 294 -9.63 -12.33 1.10
N SER A 295 -9.67 -11.01 1.27
CA SER A 295 -9.36 -10.07 0.18
C SER A 295 -7.85 -9.87 0.12
N ASN A 296 -7.26 -9.94 -1.08
CA ASN A 296 -5.84 -9.67 -1.26
C ASN A 296 -5.61 -8.21 -1.64
N ILE A 297 -4.59 -7.61 -1.03
CA ILE A 297 -4.33 -6.17 -1.06
C ILE A 297 -2.80 -6.06 -1.12
N VAL A 298 -2.23 -5.51 -2.21
CA VAL A 298 -0.79 -5.58 -2.58
C VAL A 298 -0.17 -4.17 -2.67
N ILE A 299 1.13 -3.90 -2.48
CA ILE A 299 1.71 -2.52 -2.62
C ILE A 299 2.37 -2.26 -4.00
N ASN A 300 2.44 -0.98 -4.43
CA ASN A 300 2.98 -0.44 -5.69
C ASN A 300 3.58 0.93 -5.36
N ASN A 301 4.58 1.36 -6.15
CA ASN A 301 4.99 2.76 -6.32
C ASN A 301 5.22 3.53 -5.00
N SER A 302 5.89 2.91 -4.02
CA SER A 302 6.10 3.46 -2.66
C SER A 302 4.82 3.91 -1.96
N GLY A 303 3.76 3.15 -2.20
CA GLY A 303 2.40 3.58 -1.99
C GLY A 303 1.96 4.56 -3.08
N GLN A 304 1.72 4.12 -4.33
CA GLN A 304 0.90 4.89 -5.31
C GLN A 304 -0.27 4.26 -6.19
N SER A 305 -0.80 3.00 -6.13
CA SER A 305 -2.04 2.58 -6.94
C SER A 305 -2.97 1.39 -6.44
N LEU A 306 -3.96 1.48 -5.49
CA LEU A 306 -4.55 0.34 -4.65
C LEU A 306 -5.42 -0.83 -5.12
N SER A 307 -4.81 -2.01 -5.34
CA SER A 307 -5.48 -3.26 -5.75
C SER A 307 -6.05 -4.03 -4.57
N TYR A 308 -7.27 -3.68 -4.17
CA TYR A 308 -8.16 -4.42 -3.27
C TYR A 308 -8.94 -5.51 -4.00
N THR A 309 -8.53 -6.77 -3.92
CA THR A 309 -9.21 -7.88 -4.60
C THR A 309 -10.10 -8.69 -3.68
N PHE A 310 -11.39 -8.73 -4.01
CA PHE A 310 -12.33 -9.71 -3.52
C PHE A 310 -12.12 -11.03 -4.27
N ALA A 311 -11.50 -12.00 -3.60
CA ALA A 311 -11.24 -13.33 -4.13
C ALA A 311 -12.35 -14.34 -3.79
N ASN A 312 -12.20 -15.59 -4.24
CA ASN A 312 -13.00 -16.74 -3.79
C ASN A 312 -14.52 -16.60 -4.03
N GLY A 313 -14.92 -16.10 -5.20
CA GLY A 313 -16.31 -16.14 -5.67
C GLY A 313 -16.84 -17.57 -5.91
N GLY A 314 -17.98 -17.67 -6.61
CA GLY A 314 -18.52 -18.95 -7.07
C GLY A 314 -17.72 -19.55 -8.23
N ASP A 315 -17.96 -20.82 -8.56
CA ASP A 315 -17.28 -21.51 -9.65
C ASP A 315 -17.63 -20.92 -11.03
N CYS A 316 -16.61 -20.74 -11.86
CA CYS A 316 -16.67 -20.23 -13.22
C CYS A 316 -15.77 -21.06 -14.14
N GLN A 317 -16.15 -21.27 -15.40
CA GLN A 317 -15.26 -21.86 -16.41
C GLN A 317 -14.57 -20.76 -17.22
N ASN A 318 -13.24 -20.71 -17.15
CA ASN A 318 -12.47 -19.70 -17.85
C ASN A 318 -12.40 -19.95 -19.36
N SER A 319 -11.70 -19.09 -20.10
CA SER A 319 -11.45 -19.27 -21.55
C SER A 319 -10.87 -20.64 -21.94
N ASP A 320 -10.09 -21.29 -21.07
CA ASP A 320 -9.49 -22.62 -21.28
C ASP A 320 -10.44 -23.78 -20.88
N GLY A 321 -11.65 -23.48 -20.41
CA GLY A 321 -12.63 -24.46 -19.90
C GLY A 321 -12.32 -24.98 -18.48
N LYS A 322 -11.27 -24.46 -17.83
CA LYS A 322 -10.90 -24.82 -16.46
C LYS A 322 -11.82 -24.12 -15.46
N THR A 323 -12.32 -24.87 -14.49
CA THR A 323 -13.06 -24.28 -13.35
C THR A 323 -12.11 -23.50 -12.45
N VAL A 324 -12.43 -22.22 -12.23
CA VAL A 324 -11.75 -21.28 -11.33
C VAL A 324 -12.81 -20.46 -10.58
N PRO A 325 -12.55 -19.97 -9.37
CA PRO A 325 -13.49 -19.07 -8.71
C PRO A 325 -13.56 -17.74 -9.48
N PHE A 326 -14.74 -17.12 -9.55
CA PHE A 326 -14.85 -15.72 -9.92
C PHE A 326 -13.99 -14.84 -8.99
N THR A 327 -13.38 -13.81 -9.56
CA THR A 327 -12.66 -12.77 -8.81
C THR A 327 -13.23 -11.39 -9.15
N THR A 328 -13.03 -10.44 -8.23
CA THR A 328 -13.28 -9.01 -8.43
C THR A 328 -12.16 -8.20 -7.76
N THR A 329 -11.08 -7.88 -8.47
CA THR A 329 -10.08 -6.86 -8.05
C THR A 329 -10.72 -5.47 -7.89
N ILE A 330 -10.06 -4.51 -7.25
CA ILE A 330 -10.38 -3.08 -7.25
C ILE A 330 -9.07 -2.27 -7.24
N LEU A 331 -8.62 -1.46 -8.23
CA LEU A 331 -7.68 -0.35 -7.87
C LEU A 331 -8.44 0.77 -7.16
N PHE A 332 -7.72 1.66 -6.47
CA PHE A 332 -8.20 3.01 -6.23
C PHE A 332 -7.17 4.04 -6.72
N THR A 333 -7.61 5.30 -6.93
CA THR A 333 -6.71 6.40 -7.34
C THR A 333 -6.79 7.81 -6.71
N CYS A 334 -5.62 8.49 -6.53
CA CYS A 334 -5.46 9.67 -5.67
C CYS A 334 -5.91 10.93 -6.32
N ASN A 335 -6.62 11.64 -5.49
CA ASN A 335 -7.07 12.97 -5.74
C ASN A 335 -7.25 13.61 -4.36
N ALA A 336 -6.12 13.95 -3.72
CA ALA A 336 -6.10 14.65 -2.44
C ALA A 336 -6.89 15.98 -2.48
N SER A 337 -7.12 16.50 -3.69
CA SER A 337 -7.99 17.64 -4.00
C SER A 337 -9.50 17.36 -3.79
N LEU A 338 -9.93 16.11 -3.53
CA LEU A 338 -11.33 15.75 -3.26
C LEU A 338 -11.75 16.09 -1.82
N SER A 339 -11.76 17.37 -1.49
CA SER A 339 -12.18 17.90 -0.19
C SER A 339 -13.58 17.44 0.23
N GLY A 340 -13.66 16.36 1.01
CA GLY A 340 -14.88 15.87 1.67
C GLY A 340 -15.78 14.95 0.85
N ARG A 341 -15.31 14.28 -0.22
CA ARG A 341 -16.11 13.32 -1.01
C ARG A 341 -15.29 12.09 -1.43
N LEU A 342 -15.92 10.90 -1.47
CA LEU A 342 -15.22 9.60 -1.43
C LEU A 342 -15.14 8.79 -2.74
N GLY A 343 -15.82 9.21 -3.82
CA GLY A 343 -15.85 8.49 -5.12
C GLY A 343 -16.88 7.35 -5.22
N THR A 344 -17.06 6.80 -6.43
CA THR A 344 -18.03 5.73 -6.78
C THR A 344 -17.63 4.97 -8.06
N PRO A 345 -18.04 3.68 -8.30
CA PRO A 345 -17.43 2.85 -9.37
C PRO A 345 -18.19 2.50 -10.71
N VAL A 346 -17.49 2.52 -11.89
CA VAL A 346 -17.98 2.22 -13.29
C VAL A 346 -17.38 0.98 -14.05
N PHE A 347 -18.04 0.42 -15.09
CA PHE A 347 -17.54 -0.72 -15.94
C PHE A 347 -16.32 -0.43 -16.88
N MET A 348 -15.52 -1.48 -17.21
CA MET A 348 -14.30 -1.65 -18.15
C MET A 348 -14.91 -2.88 -19.09
N LYS A 349 -14.73 -4.20 -18.81
CA LYS A 349 -14.20 -5.34 -19.62
C LYS A 349 -14.21 -6.60 -18.73
N HIS A 350 -14.33 -7.78 -19.32
CA HIS A 350 -14.35 -9.04 -18.58
C HIS A 350 -13.16 -9.93 -18.99
N SER A 351 -12.17 -10.12 -18.10
CA SER A 351 -10.99 -10.96 -18.41
C SER A 351 -11.33 -12.44 -18.22
N ASP A 352 -10.91 -13.27 -19.18
CA ASP A 352 -10.93 -14.74 -19.09
C ASP A 352 -12.28 -15.39 -18.76
N LYS A 353 -13.38 -14.64 -18.93
CA LYS A 353 -14.78 -14.96 -18.56
C LYS A 353 -15.06 -15.16 -17.06
N CYS A 354 -14.05 -15.03 -16.19
CA CYS A 354 -14.17 -15.24 -14.74
C CYS A 354 -13.55 -14.12 -13.89
N SER A 355 -12.72 -13.28 -14.49
CA SER A 355 -12.07 -12.17 -13.82
C SER A 355 -12.85 -10.90 -14.13
N PHE A 356 -13.86 -10.65 -13.28
CA PHE A 356 -14.12 -9.27 -12.94
C PHE A 356 -12.95 -8.76 -12.10
N LEU A 357 -12.88 -7.47 -12.12
CA LEU A 357 -11.79 -6.62 -11.73
C LEU A 357 -12.61 -5.29 -11.76
N LEU A 358 -12.55 -4.47 -10.73
CA LEU A 358 -13.35 -3.26 -10.49
C LEU A 358 -12.41 -2.23 -9.89
N ALA A 359 -12.88 -1.12 -9.30
CA ALA A 359 -12.14 0.11 -9.55
C ALA A 359 -12.61 1.28 -8.61
N TRP A 360 -11.79 2.27 -8.19
CA TRP A 360 -12.26 3.46 -7.42
C TRP A 360 -11.37 4.75 -7.22
N ASN A 361 -11.67 5.92 -7.81
CA ASN A 361 -10.95 7.17 -7.43
C ASN A 361 -11.39 7.74 -6.06
N SER A 362 -10.47 7.95 -5.11
CA SER A 362 -10.81 8.33 -3.72
C SER A 362 -9.67 9.03 -2.95
N PRO A 363 -9.94 10.03 -2.08
CA PRO A 363 -8.90 10.62 -1.23
C PRO A 363 -8.46 9.70 -0.09
N VAL A 364 -9.30 8.74 0.35
CA VAL A 364 -8.99 7.75 1.41
C VAL A 364 -7.67 7.04 1.14
N ALA A 365 -7.52 6.59 -0.09
CA ALA A 365 -6.43 5.74 -0.48
C ALA A 365 -5.13 6.53 -0.71
N CYS A 366 -5.14 7.87 -0.65
CA CYS A 366 -3.92 8.70 -0.65
C CYS A 366 -3.11 8.47 0.64
N GLY A 367 -3.78 7.95 1.68
CA GLY A 367 -3.18 7.63 2.96
C GLY A 367 -2.80 8.85 3.78
N GLN A 368 -2.32 8.57 4.99
CA GLN A 368 -1.80 9.56 5.92
C GLN A 368 -0.47 9.07 6.49
N MET A 369 0.53 9.95 6.48
CA MET A 369 1.74 9.77 7.28
C MET A 369 1.33 9.55 8.74
N ILE A 370 1.79 8.46 9.36
CA ILE A 370 1.53 8.24 10.79
C ILE A 370 2.33 9.30 11.56
N GLU A 371 1.63 10.15 12.33
CA GLU A 371 2.23 11.21 13.15
C GLU A 371 3.33 10.65 14.06
N GLN A 372 4.32 11.47 14.45
CA GLN A 372 5.44 11.05 15.30
C GLN A 372 4.96 10.67 16.73
N THR A 373 4.48 9.45 16.89
CA THR A 373 4.00 8.92 18.16
C THR A 373 5.18 8.57 19.08
N CYS A 374 5.38 9.39 20.11
CA CYS A 374 6.44 9.18 21.08
C CYS A 374 6.17 8.06 22.11
N ASN A 375 5.06 7.33 21.96
CA ASN A 375 4.68 6.21 22.80
C ASN A 375 4.19 5.03 21.96
N VAL A 376 4.47 3.82 22.44
CA VAL A 376 3.96 2.55 21.89
C VAL A 376 3.37 1.71 23.02
N ASN A 377 2.22 1.10 22.74
CA ASN A 377 1.44 0.29 23.66
C ASN A 377 0.93 -0.96 22.93
N ASP A 378 1.78 -1.97 22.81
CA ASP A 378 1.47 -3.23 22.10
C ASP A 378 0.82 -4.27 23.04
N GLY A 379 0.06 -3.78 24.04
CA GLY A 379 -0.56 -4.57 25.12
C GLY A 379 0.40 -5.21 26.12
N THR A 380 1.56 -5.68 25.66
CA THR A 380 2.62 -6.39 26.40
C THR A 380 3.82 -5.52 26.74
N ASN A 381 4.04 -4.43 26.00
CA ASN A 381 5.08 -3.44 26.25
C ASN A 381 4.46 -2.04 26.19
N LYS A 382 4.67 -1.23 27.23
CA LYS A 382 4.30 0.19 27.28
C LYS A 382 5.52 1.07 27.44
N VAL A 383 5.98 1.63 26.34
CA VAL A 383 7.16 2.51 26.28
C VAL A 383 6.75 3.92 25.86
N ASP A 384 7.29 4.91 26.55
CA ASP A 384 6.96 6.33 26.41
C ASP A 384 8.26 7.13 26.40
N LEU A 385 8.72 7.44 25.18
CA LEU A 385 9.97 8.15 24.92
C LEU A 385 9.82 9.67 25.03
N SER A 386 8.64 10.20 25.38
CA SER A 386 8.39 11.66 25.48
C SER A 386 9.31 12.36 26.50
N ALA A 387 9.93 11.59 27.41
CA ALA A 387 10.96 12.06 28.34
C ALA A 387 12.35 12.28 27.70
N LEU A 388 12.51 11.95 26.41
CA LEU A 388 13.71 12.16 25.60
C LEU A 388 13.54 13.26 24.55
N THR A 389 12.32 13.72 24.27
CA THR A 389 12.09 14.81 23.31
C THR A 389 12.67 16.12 23.84
N LEU A 390 13.56 16.75 23.09
CA LEU A 390 14.07 18.08 23.40
C LEU A 390 13.06 19.13 22.91
N PRO A 391 12.60 20.07 23.76
CA PRO A 391 11.75 21.16 23.32
C PRO A 391 12.53 22.14 22.45
N SER A 392 11.82 22.90 21.62
CA SER A 392 12.43 23.83 20.63
C SER A 392 13.23 24.99 21.25
N ASP A 393 13.10 25.24 22.57
CA ASP A 393 13.89 26.23 23.34
C ASP A 393 15.12 25.62 24.05
N ALA A 394 15.39 24.33 23.86
CA ALA A 394 16.57 23.67 24.40
C ALA A 394 17.88 24.28 23.87
N LYS A 395 18.98 24.03 24.60
CA LYS A 395 20.28 24.68 24.31
C LYS A 395 21.14 23.94 23.29
N THR A 396 20.91 22.65 23.08
CA THR A 396 21.74 21.71 22.31
C THR A 396 20.90 20.52 21.86
N ASN A 397 21.12 20.02 20.64
CA ASN A 397 20.64 18.72 20.20
C ASN A 397 21.44 17.57 20.86
N TYR A 398 20.96 16.32 20.79
CA TYR A 398 21.77 15.17 21.21
C TYR A 398 22.88 14.91 20.19
N ALA A 399 24.10 14.66 20.67
CA ALA A 399 25.23 14.23 19.85
C ALA A 399 25.53 12.74 20.10
N PRO A 400 25.25 11.83 19.15
CA PRO A 400 25.56 10.40 19.30
C PRO A 400 27.06 10.12 19.41
N LEU A 401 27.42 9.21 20.32
CA LEU A 401 28.77 8.65 20.38
C LEU A 401 28.99 7.74 19.16
N VAL A 402 29.92 8.11 18.28
CA VAL A 402 30.23 7.30 17.09
C VAL A 402 31.07 6.08 17.48
N LEU A 403 30.56 4.89 17.15
CA LEU A 403 31.25 3.60 17.30
C LEU A 403 31.35 2.83 15.97
N ALA A 404 30.73 3.32 14.90
CA ALA A 404 30.80 2.72 13.56
C ALA A 404 32.23 2.79 12.97
N GLU A 405 32.82 1.63 12.68
CA GLU A 405 34.20 1.50 12.19
C GLU A 405 34.44 2.17 10.83
N ASN A 406 33.40 2.24 9.98
CA ASN A 406 33.44 2.88 8.67
C ASN A 406 33.06 4.38 8.69
N ASN A 407 32.90 5.00 9.85
CA ASN A 407 32.65 6.43 9.92
C ASN A 407 33.84 7.25 9.41
N LYS A 408 33.56 8.26 8.58
CA LYS A 408 34.57 9.19 8.06
C LYS A 408 35.02 10.16 9.17
N PRO A 409 36.31 10.50 9.27
CA PRO A 409 36.79 11.46 10.26
C PRO A 409 36.09 12.82 10.10
N ASN A 410 36.11 13.63 11.15
CA ASN A 410 35.51 14.98 11.23
C ASN A 410 33.97 15.05 11.08
N HIS A 411 33.27 13.95 10.88
CA HIS A 411 31.80 13.96 10.82
C HIS A 411 31.22 14.00 12.25
N GLU A 412 30.24 14.90 12.45
CA GLU A 412 29.43 14.99 13.67
C GLU A 412 27.96 14.75 13.35
N TYR A 413 27.24 14.15 14.30
CA TYR A 413 25.85 13.79 14.17
C TYR A 413 25.05 14.53 15.25
N LEU A 414 23.89 15.05 14.88
CA LEU A 414 22.91 15.65 15.79
C LEU A 414 21.57 14.94 15.63
N MET A 415 20.84 14.73 16.72
CA MET A 415 19.47 14.21 16.68
C MET A 415 18.56 14.82 17.75
N ASN A 416 17.26 14.84 17.46
CA ASN A 416 16.16 14.88 18.41
C ASN A 416 15.25 13.65 18.19
N VAL A 417 14.24 13.45 19.03
CA VAL A 417 13.31 12.30 18.95
C VAL A 417 11.87 12.74 19.19
N CYS A 418 10.96 12.29 18.32
CA CYS A 418 9.54 12.66 18.30
C CYS A 418 9.24 14.15 18.00
N ASP A 419 10.27 14.96 17.72
CA ASP A 419 10.21 16.37 17.34
C ASP A 419 11.47 16.69 16.52
N ASP A 420 11.46 17.81 15.80
CA ASP A 420 12.56 18.29 14.96
C ASP A 420 13.82 18.66 15.76
N LEU A 421 14.96 18.75 15.07
CA LEU A 421 16.19 19.32 15.62
C LEU A 421 15.97 20.75 16.14
N VAL A 422 16.38 20.97 17.39
CA VAL A 422 16.30 22.23 18.13
C VAL A 422 16.86 23.38 17.28
N PRO A 423 16.04 24.35 16.83
CA PRO A 423 16.41 25.31 15.79
C PRO A 423 17.66 26.15 16.09
N ALA A 424 17.89 26.47 17.37
CA ALA A 424 19.05 27.24 17.81
C ALA A 424 20.41 26.56 17.52
N GLN A 425 20.41 25.24 17.25
CA GLN A 425 21.58 24.49 16.77
C GLN A 425 21.19 23.49 15.66
N ASN A 426 20.34 23.89 14.72
CA ASN A 426 20.03 23.10 13.53
C ASN A 426 20.80 23.63 12.30
N PRO A 427 21.84 22.91 11.81
CA PRO A 427 22.51 23.23 10.54
C PRO A 427 21.88 22.53 9.33
N CYS A 428 20.90 21.65 9.54
CA CYS A 428 19.99 21.14 8.52
C CYS A 428 18.78 22.08 8.36
N ARG A 429 17.86 21.75 7.44
CA ARG A 429 16.55 22.44 7.33
C ARG A 429 15.63 22.12 8.52
N GLU A 430 14.55 22.87 8.63
CA GLU A 430 13.35 22.50 9.43
C GLU A 430 12.71 21.22 8.86
N GLY A 431 11.98 20.45 9.68
CA GLY A 431 11.46 19.12 9.31
C GLY A 431 12.53 18.03 9.31
N VAL A 432 13.56 18.13 10.15
CA VAL A 432 14.68 17.16 10.25
C VAL A 432 14.91 16.75 11.69
N SER A 433 14.77 15.45 11.97
CA SER A 433 15.05 14.87 13.29
C SER A 433 16.50 14.41 13.47
N ILE A 434 17.19 14.02 12.39
CA ILE A 434 18.60 13.53 12.43
C ILE A 434 19.43 14.19 11.32
N CYS A 435 20.58 14.78 11.69
CA CYS A 435 21.44 15.56 10.79
C CYS A 435 22.93 15.18 10.95
N MET A 436 23.68 15.20 9.84
CA MET A 436 25.14 15.00 9.80
C MET A 436 25.86 16.25 9.30
N ILE A 437 27.00 16.56 9.91
CA ILE A 437 27.82 17.75 9.66
C ILE A 437 29.26 17.31 9.37
N ASP A 438 29.87 17.76 8.27
CA ASP A 438 31.31 17.64 8.08
C ASP A 438 32.04 18.85 8.67
N LYS A 439 32.81 18.64 9.75
CA LYS A 439 33.63 19.69 10.37
C LYS A 439 34.83 20.11 9.52
N SER A 440 35.15 19.36 8.46
CA SER A 440 36.16 19.76 7.47
C SER A 440 35.67 20.88 6.55
N SER A 441 34.35 21.12 6.48
CA SER A 441 33.69 22.07 5.59
C SER A 441 32.82 23.10 6.34
N PRO A 442 33.39 23.96 7.22
CA PRO A 442 32.59 24.84 8.09
C PRO A 442 31.72 25.83 7.30
N GLY A 443 30.41 25.83 7.59
CA GLY A 443 29.44 26.71 6.93
C GLY A 443 28.68 26.07 5.76
N GLN A 444 28.97 24.81 5.41
CA GLN A 444 28.07 24.02 4.56
C GLN A 444 26.83 23.57 5.36
N ALA A 445 25.68 23.50 4.71
CA ALA A 445 24.46 22.93 5.31
C ALA A 445 24.66 21.45 5.63
N GLY A 446 24.07 21.00 6.75
CA GLY A 446 24.09 19.59 7.15
C GLY A 446 23.25 18.71 6.24
N LEU A 447 23.55 17.41 6.25
CA LEU A 447 22.84 16.38 5.50
C LEU A 447 21.79 15.71 6.40
N SER A 448 20.51 15.76 6.02
CA SER A 448 19.45 15.03 6.72
C SER A 448 19.64 13.52 6.57
N LEU A 449 19.60 12.80 7.69
CA LEU A 449 19.59 11.33 7.73
C LEU A 449 18.20 10.77 8.04
N GLY A 450 17.20 11.63 8.19
CA GLY A 450 15.83 11.27 8.56
C GLY A 450 15.04 12.49 9.01
N ASN A 451 13.88 12.70 8.39
CA ASN A 451 13.00 13.84 8.65
C ASN A 451 12.08 13.57 9.86
N SER A 452 11.24 12.53 9.79
CA SER A 452 10.28 12.16 10.85
C SER A 452 10.43 10.71 11.28
N GLY A 453 10.29 10.43 12.58
CA GLY A 453 10.45 9.10 13.18
C GLY A 453 9.14 8.39 13.54
N THR A 454 9.01 7.11 13.17
CA THR A 454 7.93 6.23 13.64
C THR A 454 8.42 5.31 14.74
N LEU A 455 7.74 5.28 15.89
CA LEU A 455 8.02 4.32 16.96
C LEU A 455 7.25 3.02 16.76
N LYS A 456 7.93 1.87 16.81
CA LYS A 456 7.34 0.52 16.70
C LYS A 456 8.03 -0.44 17.69
N THR A 457 7.33 -1.52 18.06
CA THR A 457 7.96 -2.67 18.74
C THR A 457 8.33 -3.72 17.69
N GLN A 458 9.58 -4.15 17.68
CA GLN A 458 10.10 -5.19 16.79
C GLN A 458 10.91 -6.20 17.59
N ASP A 459 10.53 -7.48 17.50
CA ASP A 459 11.20 -8.60 18.19
C ASP A 459 11.39 -8.36 19.72
N GLY A 460 10.40 -7.72 20.35
CA GLY A 460 10.42 -7.33 21.77
C GLY A 460 11.28 -6.11 22.11
N ASN A 461 11.95 -5.49 21.14
CA ASN A 461 12.72 -4.26 21.29
C ASN A 461 11.90 -3.05 20.81
N THR A 462 12.19 -1.87 21.34
CA THR A 462 11.58 -0.62 20.86
C THR A 462 12.50 0.02 19.81
N VAL A 463 11.98 0.30 18.62
CA VAL A 463 12.75 0.86 17.50
C VAL A 463 12.02 2.08 16.94
N MET A 464 12.74 3.17 16.70
CA MET A 464 12.23 4.31 15.94
C MET A 464 12.92 4.39 14.58
N ARG A 465 12.14 4.33 13.50
CA ARG A 465 12.64 4.44 12.12
C ARG A 465 12.36 5.82 11.56
N PHE A 466 13.38 6.49 11.04
CA PHE A 466 13.31 7.81 10.43
C PHE A 466 13.50 7.72 8.91
N SER A 467 12.56 8.29 8.15
CA SER A 467 12.52 8.27 6.69
C SER A 467 12.89 9.62 6.05
N ASP A 468 12.94 9.66 4.71
CA ASP A 468 12.95 10.89 3.90
C ASP A 468 14.12 11.85 4.10
N GLY A 469 15.28 11.33 4.49
CA GLY A 469 16.54 12.07 4.53
C GLY A 469 16.97 12.60 3.15
N ASP A 470 18.19 13.11 3.07
CA ASP A 470 18.72 13.68 1.84
C ASP A 470 19.20 12.62 0.83
N ALA A 471 19.52 13.08 -0.38
CA ALA A 471 20.09 12.24 -1.43
C ALA A 471 21.43 11.66 -0.99
N CYS A 472 21.61 10.36 -1.17
CA CYS A 472 22.79 9.64 -0.70
C CYS A 472 24.09 10.06 -1.44
N PRO A 473 25.16 10.47 -0.72
CA PRO A 473 26.42 10.89 -1.35
C PRO A 473 27.15 9.73 -2.04
N GLY A 474 26.96 9.60 -3.36
CA GLY A 474 27.62 8.56 -4.17
C GLY A 474 26.88 8.21 -5.48
N SER A 475 25.60 8.56 -5.61
CA SER A 475 24.80 8.34 -6.83
C SER A 475 25.21 9.26 -7.99
N SER A 476 26.38 9.00 -8.58
CA SER A 476 27.01 9.89 -9.57
C SER A 476 26.40 9.78 -10.98
N HIS A 477 25.55 10.74 -11.34
CA HIS A 477 25.38 11.28 -12.70
C HIS A 477 25.26 10.30 -13.88
N THR A 478 24.42 9.26 -13.78
CA THR A 478 23.88 8.53 -14.94
C THR A 478 22.36 8.34 -14.95
N ASN A 479 21.65 8.79 -13.91
CA ASN A 479 20.20 8.72 -13.81
C ASN A 479 19.65 10.08 -13.29
N PRO A 480 18.69 10.74 -13.98
CA PRO A 480 18.00 11.92 -13.46
C PRO A 480 16.97 11.62 -12.36
N ASN A 481 16.48 10.38 -12.29
CA ASN A 481 15.26 10.03 -11.55
C ASN A 481 15.59 9.39 -10.19
N GLY A 482 15.35 10.14 -9.11
CA GLY A 482 15.27 9.61 -7.74
C GLY A 482 16.60 9.11 -7.15
N ALA A 483 17.41 10.01 -6.59
CA ALA A 483 18.53 9.61 -5.75
C ALA A 483 18.03 8.89 -4.48
N LEU A 484 18.60 7.72 -4.17
CA LEU A 484 18.30 6.93 -2.97
C LEU A 484 18.39 7.83 -1.72
N ARG A 485 17.30 7.91 -0.96
CA ARG A 485 17.20 8.79 0.21
C ARG A 485 17.72 8.12 1.47
N ILE A 486 18.36 8.89 2.33
CA ILE A 486 18.91 8.37 3.57
C ILE A 486 17.79 8.04 4.57
N SER A 487 17.96 6.95 5.30
CA SER A 487 17.09 6.55 6.42
C SER A 487 17.91 6.15 7.65
N SER A 488 17.31 6.21 8.84
CA SER A 488 18.00 5.92 10.10
C SER A 488 17.11 5.12 11.06
N ASP A 489 17.62 4.03 11.64
CA ASP A 489 16.93 3.26 12.68
C ASP A 489 17.60 3.49 14.05
N VAL A 490 16.79 3.78 15.08
CA VAL A 490 17.24 4.00 16.46
C VAL A 490 16.66 2.93 17.35
N HIS A 491 17.51 2.00 17.80
CA HIS A 491 17.12 0.89 18.68
C HIS A 491 17.26 1.30 20.15
N TYR A 492 16.12 1.40 20.84
CA TYR A 492 16.07 1.76 22.25
C TYR A 492 16.16 0.52 23.13
N LEU A 493 17.02 0.60 24.13
CA LEU A 493 17.34 -0.48 25.06
C LEU A 493 17.07 0.00 26.48
N CYS A 494 16.20 -0.70 27.21
CA CYS A 494 15.94 -0.41 28.61
C CYS A 494 17.23 -0.50 29.44
N ASP A 495 17.60 0.60 30.09
CA ASP A 495 18.59 0.65 31.15
C ASP A 495 18.07 1.58 32.26
N PRO A 496 17.51 1.04 33.37
CA PRO A 496 16.96 1.84 34.46
C PRO A 496 17.99 2.77 35.14
N THR A 497 19.29 2.53 34.91
CA THR A 497 20.38 3.30 35.52
C THR A 497 20.96 4.38 34.60
N ALA A 498 20.68 4.33 33.29
CA ALA A 498 21.21 5.27 32.32
C ALA A 498 20.55 6.67 32.35
N GLY A 499 19.39 6.81 33.00
CA GLY A 499 18.60 8.05 32.97
C GLY A 499 18.17 8.37 31.53
N VAL A 500 18.49 9.57 31.03
CA VAL A 500 18.29 9.94 29.62
C VAL A 500 19.15 9.08 28.68
N GLY A 501 20.32 8.64 29.11
CA GLY A 501 21.28 7.92 28.29
C GLY A 501 22.04 8.80 27.29
N ILE A 502 22.78 8.15 26.38
CA ILE A 502 23.48 8.79 25.25
C ILE A 502 23.29 7.89 24.02
N PRO A 503 22.79 8.39 22.88
CA PRO A 503 22.69 7.62 21.64
C PRO A 503 24.08 7.25 21.09
N ARG A 504 24.14 6.18 20.31
CA ARG A 504 25.39 5.63 19.76
C ARG A 504 25.20 5.20 18.31
N LEU A 505 25.98 5.76 17.39
CA LEU A 505 26.00 5.30 15.98
C LEU A 505 26.83 4.01 15.91
N MET A 506 26.18 2.90 15.60
CA MET A 506 26.77 1.55 15.65
C MET A 506 27.30 1.08 14.30
N SER A 507 26.59 1.38 13.20
CA SER A 507 27.04 1.06 11.85
C SER A 507 26.40 1.96 10.80
N ILE A 508 27.10 2.14 9.67
CA ILE A 508 26.62 2.85 8.48
C ILE A 508 26.58 1.83 7.34
N ARG A 509 25.42 1.59 6.74
CA ARG A 509 25.26 0.71 5.57
C ARG A 509 25.31 1.59 4.32
N GLU A 510 26.51 1.88 3.82
CA GLU A 510 26.69 2.81 2.70
C GLU A 510 25.93 2.36 1.43
N GLU A 511 25.92 1.07 1.10
CA GLU A 511 25.18 0.50 -0.04
C GLU A 511 23.65 0.64 0.06
N GLN A 512 23.11 0.74 1.29
CA GLN A 512 21.68 0.91 1.57
C GLN A 512 21.34 2.34 2.00
N CYS A 513 22.34 3.24 2.04
CA CYS A 513 22.23 4.61 2.52
C CYS A 513 21.52 4.72 3.89
N HIS A 514 21.83 3.77 4.79
CA HIS A 514 21.06 3.54 6.00
C HIS A 514 21.94 3.52 7.27
N TYR A 515 21.54 4.25 8.30
CA TYR A 515 22.30 4.46 9.54
C TYR A 515 21.65 3.76 10.73
N LEU A 516 22.44 3.03 11.53
CA LEU A 516 21.96 2.27 12.67
C LEU A 516 22.47 2.84 14.00
N PHE A 517 21.56 3.37 14.81
CA PHE A 517 21.82 3.89 16.14
C PHE A 517 21.29 2.95 17.24
N THR A 518 21.93 2.96 18.41
CA THR A 518 21.39 2.35 19.65
C THR A 518 21.37 3.36 20.78
N TRP A 519 20.36 3.30 21.65
CA TRP A 519 20.20 4.21 22.78
C TRP A 519 19.81 3.43 24.03
N LYS A 520 20.75 3.31 24.98
CA LYS A 520 20.47 2.77 26.32
C LYS A 520 19.90 3.86 27.21
N THR A 521 18.68 3.70 27.70
CA THR A 521 17.94 4.76 28.41
C THR A 521 16.87 4.20 29.32
N ALA A 522 16.56 4.91 30.40
CA ALA A 522 15.51 4.56 31.35
C ALA A 522 14.10 4.84 30.80
N ALA A 523 13.96 5.74 29.82
CA ALA A 523 12.67 5.99 29.14
C ALA A 523 12.21 4.81 28.26
N ALA A 524 13.15 3.96 27.84
CA ALA A 524 12.89 2.74 27.09
C ALA A 524 12.50 1.54 27.98
N CYS A 525 12.53 1.72 29.29
CA CYS A 525 12.00 0.72 30.23
C CYS A 525 10.49 0.89 30.36
N GLU A 526 9.77 -0.23 30.41
CA GLU A 526 8.34 -0.19 30.66
C GLU A 526 8.03 0.56 31.96
N LYS A 527 7.09 1.50 31.89
CA LYS A 527 6.53 2.17 33.08
C LYS A 527 5.68 1.15 33.84
N ALA A 528 6.35 0.31 34.63
CA ALA A 528 5.74 -0.64 35.54
C ALA A 528 4.65 0.10 36.34
N ILE A 529 3.41 -0.36 36.20
CA ILE A 529 2.28 0.22 36.93
C ILE A 529 2.50 -0.10 38.40
N ILE A 530 3.08 0.85 39.14
CA ILE A 530 3.05 0.83 40.60
C ILE A 530 1.57 0.95 40.96
N PRO A 531 0.91 -0.10 41.47
CA PRO A 531 -0.46 0.04 41.93
C PRO A 531 -0.48 1.11 43.02
N PRO A 532 -1.52 1.99 43.07
CA PRO A 532 -1.58 3.04 44.08
C PRO A 532 -1.38 2.39 45.47
N PRO A 533 -0.47 2.92 46.31
CA PRO A 533 0.09 2.20 47.44
C PRO A 533 -1.04 1.66 48.31
N ALA A 534 -1.16 0.33 48.35
CA ALA A 534 -2.30 -0.36 48.93
C ALA A 534 -2.53 0.18 50.34
N SER A 535 -3.72 0.75 50.56
CA SER A 535 -4.04 1.48 51.79
C SER A 535 -3.73 0.61 53.00
N GLY A 536 -2.79 1.07 53.83
CA GLY A 536 -1.99 0.23 54.73
C GLY A 536 -2.78 -0.40 55.87
N GLY A 537 -3.59 -1.41 55.55
CA GLY A 537 -4.20 -2.31 56.52
C GLY A 537 -3.10 -2.97 57.34
N LEU A 538 -3.13 -2.76 58.66
CA LEU A 538 -2.13 -3.35 59.54
C LEU A 538 -2.17 -4.88 59.39
N SER A 539 -1.02 -5.47 59.13
CA SER A 539 -0.87 -6.93 58.98
C SER A 539 -1.57 -7.66 60.13
N GLY A 540 -2.21 -8.80 59.86
CA GLY A 540 -2.97 -9.57 60.86
C GLY A 540 -2.15 -9.91 62.11
N GLY A 541 -0.83 -10.04 61.98
CA GLY A 541 0.08 -10.19 63.13
C GLY A 541 0.14 -8.96 64.03
N VAL A 542 0.11 -7.75 63.48
CA VAL A 542 0.07 -6.50 64.25
C VAL A 542 -1.30 -6.31 64.92
N ILE A 543 -2.39 -6.67 64.24
CA ILE A 543 -3.74 -6.69 64.85
C ILE A 543 -3.77 -7.68 66.03
N ALA A 544 -3.21 -8.89 65.86
CA ALA A 544 -3.10 -9.88 66.93
C ALA A 544 -2.24 -9.38 68.11
N ILE A 545 -1.13 -8.66 67.85
CA ILE A 545 -0.30 -8.04 68.89
C ILE A 545 -1.10 -6.96 69.65
N ILE A 546 -1.87 -6.10 68.97
CA ILE A 546 -2.69 -5.07 69.62
C ILE A 546 -3.79 -5.70 70.49
N VAL A 547 -4.44 -6.77 70.01
CA VAL A 547 -5.43 -7.54 70.80
C VAL A 547 -4.77 -8.20 72.02
N MET A 548 -3.58 -8.79 71.86
CA MET A 548 -2.85 -9.42 72.97
C MET A 548 -2.42 -8.39 74.03
N LEU A 549 -1.84 -7.26 73.62
CA LEU A 549 -1.40 -6.19 74.52
C LEU A 549 -2.58 -5.53 75.27
N SER A 550 -3.73 -5.37 74.62
CA SER A 550 -4.93 -4.82 75.27
C SER A 550 -5.54 -5.80 76.27
N LEU A 551 -5.60 -7.11 75.96
CA LEU A 551 -6.01 -8.14 76.92
C LEU A 551 -5.06 -8.23 78.13
N VAL A 552 -3.75 -8.20 77.92
CA VAL A 552 -2.75 -8.15 79.00
C VAL A 552 -2.92 -6.89 79.85
N SER A 553 -3.16 -5.73 79.23
CA SER A 553 -3.40 -4.47 79.96
C SER A 553 -4.65 -4.54 80.84
N VAL A 554 -5.76 -5.08 80.32
CA VAL A 554 -7.00 -5.29 81.10
C VAL A 554 -6.76 -6.27 82.26
N TYR A 555 -6.02 -7.36 82.02
CA TYR A 555 -5.69 -8.34 83.07
C TYR A 555 -4.83 -7.71 84.19
N VAL A 556 -3.78 -6.98 83.85
CA VAL A 556 -2.89 -6.33 84.83
C VAL A 556 -3.63 -5.24 85.61
N ILE A 557 -4.35 -4.35 84.93
CA ILE A 557 -5.09 -3.24 85.58
C ILE A 557 -6.21 -3.79 86.45
N GLY A 558 -7.04 -4.70 85.92
CA GLY A 558 -8.14 -5.33 86.65
C GLY A 558 -7.65 -6.14 87.85
N GLY A 559 -6.55 -6.86 87.69
CA GLY A 559 -5.91 -7.62 88.76
C GLY A 559 -5.30 -6.75 89.86
N ILE A 560 -4.66 -5.62 89.52
CA ILE A 560 -4.19 -4.63 90.50
C ILE A 560 -5.37 -4.03 91.27
N VAL A 561 -6.46 -3.66 90.59
CA VAL A 561 -7.68 -3.15 91.23
C VAL A 561 -8.27 -4.22 92.16
N TYR A 562 -8.39 -5.47 91.72
CA TYR A 562 -8.91 -6.57 92.54
C TYR A 562 -8.04 -6.82 93.77
N ASN A 563 -6.73 -6.98 93.59
CA ASN A 563 -5.78 -7.23 94.67
C ASN A 563 -5.73 -6.09 95.69
N ARG A 564 -5.92 -4.84 95.25
CA ARG A 564 -5.94 -3.66 96.11
C ARG A 564 -7.26 -3.49 96.88
N PHE A 565 -8.41 -3.65 96.22
CA PHE A 565 -9.72 -3.34 96.84
C PHE A 565 -10.40 -4.55 97.51
N PHE A 566 -10.17 -5.78 97.05
CA PHE A 566 -10.78 -6.98 97.62
C PHE A 566 -9.81 -7.82 98.45
N MET A 567 -8.55 -7.96 98.00
CA MET A 567 -7.52 -8.71 98.76
C MET A 567 -6.67 -7.83 99.69
N ASN A 568 -6.89 -6.51 99.69
CA ASN A 568 -6.22 -5.51 100.52
C ASN A 568 -4.67 -5.54 100.47
N LYS A 569 -4.08 -6.07 99.38
CA LYS A 569 -2.63 -6.18 99.20
C LYS A 569 -1.98 -4.83 98.95
N SER A 570 -0.72 -4.69 99.35
CA SER A 570 0.06 -3.44 99.28
C SER A 570 1.42 -3.66 98.62
N GLY A 571 1.94 -2.64 97.94
CA GLY A 571 3.22 -2.72 97.22
C GLY A 571 3.16 -3.59 95.97
N LEU A 572 4.30 -4.21 95.61
CA LEU A 572 4.46 -5.01 94.38
C LEU A 572 3.54 -6.24 94.33
N GLU A 573 3.11 -6.77 95.49
CA GLU A 573 2.14 -7.86 95.57
C GLU A 573 0.76 -7.54 94.97
N GLN A 574 0.47 -6.27 94.64
CA GLN A 574 -0.74 -5.92 93.89
C GLN A 574 -0.73 -6.47 92.45
N ILE A 575 0.43 -6.71 91.86
CA ILE A 575 0.57 -7.20 90.49
C ILE A 575 0.28 -8.72 90.45
N PRO A 576 -0.69 -9.20 89.65
CA PRO A 576 -0.95 -10.64 89.50
C PRO A 576 0.28 -11.39 89.00
N HIS A 577 0.60 -12.52 89.63
CA HIS A 577 1.72 -13.40 89.27
C HIS A 577 3.09 -12.68 89.14
N TRP A 578 3.35 -11.69 90.00
CA TRP A 578 4.61 -10.93 90.07
C TRP A 578 5.88 -11.79 89.97
N GLU A 579 5.92 -12.95 90.64
CA GLU A 579 7.04 -13.90 90.65
C GLU A 579 7.54 -14.28 89.23
N TYR A 580 6.63 -14.42 88.27
CA TYR A 580 6.96 -14.75 86.88
C TYR A 580 7.47 -13.53 86.08
N LEU A 581 6.97 -12.33 86.40
CA LEU A 581 7.43 -11.07 85.79
C LEU A 581 8.84 -10.72 86.27
N GLU A 582 9.13 -10.95 87.55
CA GLU A 582 10.47 -10.79 88.13
C GLU A 582 11.48 -11.75 87.46
N ALA A 583 11.14 -13.03 87.32
CA ALA A 583 11.97 -13.99 86.60
C ALA A 583 12.25 -13.56 85.15
N GLY A 584 11.22 -13.12 84.41
CA GLY A 584 11.37 -12.60 83.04
C GLY A 584 12.27 -11.38 82.94
N TYR A 585 12.18 -10.44 83.89
CA TYR A 585 13.06 -9.27 83.97
C TYR A 585 14.53 -9.66 84.17
N TYR A 586 14.81 -10.61 85.08
CA TYR A 586 16.19 -11.09 85.30
C TYR A 586 16.75 -11.86 84.10
N SER A 587 15.95 -12.68 83.41
CA SER A 587 16.38 -13.35 82.17
C SER A 587 16.69 -12.34 81.05
N ALA A 588 15.85 -11.33 80.85
CA ALA A 588 16.11 -10.27 79.86
C ALA A 588 17.39 -9.48 80.20
N LYS A 589 17.59 -9.14 81.47
CA LYS A 589 18.79 -8.42 81.95
C LYS A 589 20.07 -9.18 81.61
N HIS A 590 20.10 -10.50 81.78
CA HIS A 590 21.25 -11.35 81.44
C HIS A 590 21.60 -11.37 79.95
N ILE A 591 20.63 -11.15 79.05
CA ILE A 591 20.87 -11.09 77.59
C ILE A 591 21.50 -9.75 77.20
N PHE A 592 21.06 -8.64 77.82
CA PHE A 592 21.57 -7.31 77.48
C PHE A 592 22.88 -6.93 78.20
N THR A 593 23.19 -7.47 79.38
CA THR A 593 24.49 -7.27 80.04
C THR A 593 25.52 -8.32 79.58
N GLY A 594 25.90 -8.24 78.30
CA GLY A 594 26.77 -9.23 77.65
C GLY A 594 28.22 -9.24 78.16
N ASN A 595 28.54 -10.18 79.05
CA ASN A 595 29.92 -10.49 79.43
C ASN A 595 30.57 -11.43 78.39
N ARG A 596 31.58 -10.93 77.67
CA ARG A 596 32.48 -11.77 76.86
C ARG A 596 33.32 -12.65 77.78
N ALA A 597 33.31 -13.97 77.55
CA ALA A 597 34.42 -14.82 77.97
C ALA A 597 35.68 -14.47 77.14
N PRO A 598 36.89 -14.44 77.73
CA PRO A 598 38.11 -14.16 77.00
C PRO A 598 38.55 -15.37 76.14
N SER A 599 39.20 -15.10 75.01
CA SER A 599 39.85 -16.14 74.20
C SER A 599 41.17 -16.57 74.86
N GLY A 600 41.42 -17.89 74.95
CA GLY A 600 42.54 -18.44 75.71
C GLY A 600 42.93 -19.87 75.33
N SER A 601 43.72 -20.00 74.24
CA SER A 601 44.77 -21.01 74.03
C SER A 601 44.51 -22.52 74.32
N ILE A 602 44.29 -23.28 73.23
CA ILE A 602 45.28 -24.23 72.64
C ILE A 602 45.69 -25.53 73.41
N GLN A 603 45.53 -26.66 72.67
CA GLN A 603 46.26 -27.96 72.70
C GLN A 603 45.82 -29.12 73.64
N ILE A 604 45.85 -30.31 72.99
CA ILE A 604 45.61 -31.71 73.43
C ILE A 604 44.21 -31.99 74.00
#